data_AF-A0A9D7LYN4-F1
#
_entry.id   AF-A0A9D7LYN4-F1
#
_cell.length_a   1.000
_cell.length_b   1.000
_cell.length_c   1.000
_cell.angle_alpha   90.00
_cell.angle_beta   90.00
_cell.angle_gamma   90.00
#
_symmetry.space_group_name_H-M   'P 1'
#
loop_
_entity.id
_entity.type
_entity.pdbx_description
1 polymer ?
#
loop_
_entity_poly.entity_id
_entity_poly.type
_entity_poly.pdbx_seq_one_letter_code
_entity_poly.pdbx_strand_id
1 'polypeptide(L)'
;MRYLTKSRFKLAVECPRKLHYSGKKDYRNTKQEDSFLQSLADGGFQVGELAKRLYPGGIEITAKGNAEALAATAELLQRENVTLFEPAIAHGNLLIRADVLIKTGSSLKIVEVKSKSFDSSDPQIEGKGGLLKAEFKPYIEDIAFQAYVVRSAFPDSRVTAFPLLPDKSRLASVEQMNQLFKIDRSGDRVRIVCDPKADRLTTEESLLCEFNVDPYIALVHEHGLNTPSGVLGLAEASRQWAEAYANDEPLPASIGAQCAKCEFKAPLGDALKSGHAECWKEANGWSDADLTEPTILDLWNFRGKQKLMDQGVRRLAEVTQEDIKLAPGSNGLSNSERQWLQVDGLPIEHKSE
;
A
#
# COMPACT_ATOMS: atom_id res chain seq x y z
N MET A 1 -9.26 -19.96 9.08
CA MET A 1 -7.83 -19.67 8.81
C MET A 1 -7.68 -18.18 8.55
N ARG A 2 -6.73 -17.51 9.21
CA ARG A 2 -6.44 -16.08 9.00
C ARG A 2 -5.25 -15.96 8.07
N TYR A 3 -5.46 -15.42 6.88
CA TYR A 3 -4.41 -15.26 5.89
C TYR A 3 -3.75 -13.89 5.96
N LEU A 4 -2.43 -13.85 5.77
CA LEU A 4 -1.74 -12.65 5.32
C LEU A 4 -2.11 -12.43 3.84
N THR A 5 -3.07 -11.55 3.62
CA THR A 5 -3.51 -11.15 2.30
C THR A 5 -2.62 -10.05 1.73
N LYS A 6 -2.64 -9.85 0.40
CA LYS A 6 -1.98 -8.73 -0.29
C LYS A 6 -2.17 -7.37 0.42
N SER A 7 -3.41 -7.02 0.77
CA SER A 7 -3.72 -5.78 1.51
C SER A 7 -3.07 -5.72 2.90
N ARG A 8 -3.00 -6.85 3.60
CA ARG A 8 -2.35 -6.96 4.91
C ARG A 8 -0.84 -6.92 4.81
N PHE A 9 -0.26 -7.56 3.80
CA PHE A 9 1.18 -7.46 3.51
C PHE A 9 1.60 -6.00 3.32
N LYS A 10 0.88 -5.24 2.49
CA LYS A 10 1.15 -3.80 2.29
C LYS A 10 1.04 -3.01 3.60
N LEU A 11 0.02 -3.30 4.40
CA LEU A 11 -0.16 -2.70 5.71
C LEU A 11 1.02 -2.99 6.65
N ALA A 12 1.55 -4.21 6.61
CA ALA A 12 2.70 -4.64 7.40
C ALA A 12 4.02 -4.01 6.95
N VAL A 13 4.21 -3.82 5.64
CA VAL A 13 5.35 -3.06 5.10
C VAL A 13 5.35 -1.63 5.63
N GLU A 14 4.19 -0.97 5.70
CA GLU A 14 4.10 0.37 6.32
C GLU A 14 4.46 0.34 7.81
N CYS A 15 3.90 -0.61 8.57
CA CYS A 15 4.23 -0.85 9.96
C CYS A 15 3.67 -2.23 10.39
N PRO A 16 4.52 -3.21 10.77
CA PRO A 16 4.07 -4.57 11.06
C PRO A 16 3.03 -4.64 12.18
N ARG A 17 3.13 -3.77 13.20
CA ARG A 17 2.16 -3.69 14.31
C ARG A 17 0.73 -3.46 13.85
N LYS A 18 0.51 -2.78 12.71
CA LYS A 18 -0.83 -2.54 12.17
C LYS A 18 -1.60 -3.83 11.85
N LEU A 19 -0.90 -4.95 11.63
CA LEU A 19 -1.55 -6.25 11.45
C LEU A 19 -2.40 -6.67 12.64
N HIS A 20 -1.97 -6.34 13.86
CA HIS A 20 -2.69 -6.69 15.07
C HIS A 20 -4.06 -6.01 15.15
N TYR A 21 -4.17 -4.78 14.65
CA TYR A 21 -5.41 -4.00 14.64
C TYR A 21 -6.28 -4.30 13.40
N SER A 22 -5.66 -4.79 12.32
CA SER A 22 -6.33 -5.03 11.05
C SER A 22 -7.46 -6.05 11.16
N GLY A 23 -8.69 -5.63 10.80
CA GLY A 23 -9.87 -6.47 10.81
C GLY A 23 -10.59 -6.59 12.16
N LYS A 24 -10.05 -5.96 13.22
CA LYS A 24 -10.71 -5.87 14.52
C LYS A 24 -11.67 -4.68 14.53
N LYS A 25 -12.91 -4.91 14.95
CA LYS A 25 -13.99 -3.90 14.94
C LYS A 25 -13.92 -2.92 16.12
N ASP A 26 -13.15 -3.25 17.14
CA ASP A 26 -12.96 -2.42 18.33
C ASP A 26 -11.85 -1.37 18.17
N TYR A 27 -11.19 -1.29 17.00
CA TYR A 27 -10.18 -0.28 16.69
C TYR A 27 -10.66 0.70 15.61
N ARG A 28 -10.41 1.99 15.84
CA ARG A 28 -10.68 3.03 14.84
C ARG A 28 -9.73 2.86 13.66
N ASN A 29 -10.23 3.09 12.44
CA ASN A 29 -9.40 3.17 11.23
C ASN A 29 -9.86 4.34 10.36
N THR A 30 -9.14 5.46 10.43
CA THR A 30 -9.52 6.70 9.75
C THR A 30 -9.53 6.60 8.22
N LYS A 31 -8.76 5.66 7.63
CA LYS A 31 -8.77 5.43 6.18
C LYS A 31 -10.07 4.76 5.69
N GLN A 32 -10.81 4.05 6.54
CA GLN A 32 -12.07 3.41 6.15
C GLN A 32 -13.23 4.41 6.05
N GLU A 33 -13.06 5.60 6.59
CA GLU A 33 -14.09 6.64 6.71
C GLU A 33 -13.90 7.77 5.70
N ASP A 34 -12.82 7.73 4.94
CA ASP A 34 -12.48 8.77 3.98
C ASP A 34 -13.27 8.59 2.66
N SER A 35 -14.28 9.42 2.48
CA SER A 35 -15.10 9.47 1.26
C SER A 35 -14.29 9.82 -0.01
N PHE A 36 -13.15 10.50 0.12
CA PHE A 36 -12.27 10.79 -1.00
C PHE A 36 -11.47 9.55 -1.44
N LEU A 37 -11.08 8.68 -0.50
CA LEU A 37 -10.48 7.38 -0.85
C LEU A 37 -11.48 6.47 -1.57
N GLN A 38 -12.76 6.55 -1.21
CA GLN A 38 -13.83 5.82 -1.91
C GLN A 38 -13.98 6.30 -3.36
N SER A 39 -13.89 7.60 -3.64
CA SER A 39 -13.99 8.12 -5.01
C SER A 39 -12.76 7.84 -5.88
N LEU A 40 -11.56 7.73 -5.28
CA LEU A 40 -10.35 7.28 -5.99
C LEU A 40 -10.41 5.80 -6.40
N ALA A 41 -11.15 4.96 -5.66
CA ALA A 41 -11.35 3.56 -6.01
C ALA A 41 -12.10 3.40 -7.34
N ASP A 42 -12.98 4.36 -7.69
CA ASP A 42 -13.78 4.34 -8.92
C ASP A 42 -12.93 4.36 -10.20
N GLY A 43 -11.87 5.18 -10.23
CA GLY A 43 -10.94 5.19 -11.36
C GLY A 43 -10.14 3.89 -11.50
N GLY A 44 -9.91 3.19 -10.37
CA GLY A 44 -9.31 1.85 -10.37
C GLY A 44 -10.21 0.81 -11.05
N PHE A 45 -11.52 0.85 -10.80
CA PHE A 45 -12.47 -0.09 -11.42
C PHE A 45 -12.53 0.05 -12.94
N GLN A 46 -12.48 1.27 -13.49
CA GLN A 46 -12.46 1.48 -14.93
C GLN A 46 -11.20 0.88 -15.59
N VAL A 47 -10.03 1.06 -14.97
CA VAL A 47 -8.77 0.47 -15.48
C VAL A 47 -8.80 -1.05 -15.37
N GLY A 48 -9.38 -1.61 -14.31
CA GLY A 48 -9.58 -3.05 -14.15
C GLY A 48 -10.47 -3.66 -15.25
N GLU A 49 -11.58 -3.01 -15.59
CA GLU A 49 -12.46 -3.48 -16.67
C GLU A 49 -11.81 -3.36 -18.05
N LEU A 50 -11.03 -2.29 -18.30
CA LEU A 50 -10.22 -2.17 -19.51
C LEU A 50 -9.17 -3.29 -19.59
N ALA A 51 -8.51 -3.61 -18.48
CA ALA A 51 -7.52 -4.68 -18.42
C ALA A 51 -8.08 -6.05 -18.81
N LYS A 52 -9.30 -6.39 -18.37
CA LYS A 52 -9.97 -7.65 -18.75
C LYS A 52 -10.13 -7.78 -20.27
N ARG A 53 -10.35 -6.68 -21.00
CA ARG A 53 -10.49 -6.71 -22.48
C ARG A 53 -9.19 -7.05 -23.20
N LEU A 54 -8.03 -6.85 -22.56
CA LEU A 54 -6.74 -7.21 -23.13
C LEU A 54 -6.46 -8.72 -23.09
N TYR A 55 -7.29 -9.49 -22.39
CA TYR A 55 -7.15 -10.93 -22.27
C TYR A 55 -8.46 -11.64 -22.66
N PRO A 56 -8.80 -11.65 -23.97
CA PRO A 56 -10.03 -12.28 -24.43
C PRO A 56 -10.07 -13.77 -24.06
N GLY A 57 -11.24 -14.25 -23.65
CA GLY A 57 -11.45 -15.61 -23.17
C GLY A 57 -11.00 -15.88 -21.73
N GLY A 58 -10.56 -14.85 -21.00
CA GLY A 58 -10.29 -14.96 -19.57
C GLY A 58 -11.54 -15.30 -18.76
N ILE A 59 -11.37 -16.10 -17.71
CA ILE A 59 -12.45 -16.59 -16.84
C ILE A 59 -12.35 -15.89 -15.49
N GLU A 60 -13.40 -15.20 -15.07
CA GLU A 60 -13.44 -14.51 -13.78
C GLU A 60 -13.84 -15.44 -12.64
N ILE A 61 -13.03 -15.46 -11.57
CA ILE A 61 -13.35 -16.17 -10.34
C ILE A 61 -14.28 -15.30 -9.49
N THR A 62 -15.58 -15.55 -9.60
CA THR A 62 -16.65 -14.75 -8.96
C THR A 62 -16.90 -15.11 -7.49
N ALA A 63 -16.28 -16.19 -7.00
CA ALA A 63 -16.41 -16.63 -5.62
C ALA A 63 -15.88 -15.58 -4.63
N LYS A 64 -16.72 -15.21 -3.65
CA LYS A 64 -16.38 -14.20 -2.63
C LYS A 64 -15.60 -14.77 -1.45
N GLY A 65 -15.87 -16.02 -1.11
CA GLY A 65 -15.19 -16.71 -0.01
C GLY A 65 -13.85 -17.28 -0.46
N ASN A 66 -12.86 -17.26 0.45
CA ASN A 66 -11.51 -17.69 0.13
C ASN A 66 -11.47 -19.17 -0.28
N ALA A 67 -12.20 -20.04 0.42
CA ALA A 67 -12.17 -21.48 0.16
C ALA A 67 -12.74 -21.82 -1.22
N GLU A 68 -13.87 -21.23 -1.57
CA GLU A 68 -14.54 -21.41 -2.85
C GLU A 68 -13.70 -20.85 -4.00
N ALA A 69 -13.09 -19.67 -3.82
CA ALA A 69 -12.21 -19.07 -4.81
C ALA A 69 -10.94 -19.91 -5.04
N LEU A 70 -10.35 -20.45 -3.98
CA LEU A 70 -9.18 -21.35 -4.06
C LEU A 70 -9.54 -22.63 -4.81
N ALA A 71 -10.68 -23.25 -4.48
CA ALA A 71 -11.14 -24.47 -5.15
C ALA A 71 -11.40 -24.25 -6.65
N ALA A 72 -12.14 -23.19 -7.01
CA ALA A 72 -12.42 -22.84 -8.40
C ALA A 72 -11.13 -22.52 -9.19
N THR A 73 -10.19 -21.82 -8.56
CA THR A 73 -8.89 -21.52 -9.17
C THR A 73 -8.10 -22.81 -9.42
N ALA A 74 -8.02 -23.71 -8.43
CA ALA A 74 -7.30 -24.97 -8.53
C ALA A 74 -7.86 -25.88 -9.63
N GLU A 75 -9.19 -25.96 -9.77
CA GLU A 75 -9.86 -26.72 -10.83
C GLU A 75 -9.48 -26.19 -12.22
N LEU A 76 -9.59 -24.87 -12.42
CA LEU A 76 -9.30 -24.27 -13.73
C LEU A 76 -7.81 -24.34 -14.10
N LEU A 77 -6.91 -24.29 -13.11
CA LEU A 77 -5.47 -24.45 -13.33
C LEU A 77 -5.05 -25.88 -13.70
N GLN A 78 -5.96 -26.86 -13.72
CA GLN A 78 -5.69 -28.18 -14.31
C GLN A 78 -5.55 -28.13 -15.84
N ARG A 79 -6.12 -27.10 -16.48
CA ARG A 79 -5.97 -26.88 -17.93
C ARG A 79 -4.51 -26.57 -18.26
N GLU A 80 -4.07 -26.99 -19.45
CA GLU A 80 -2.72 -26.67 -19.94
C GLU A 80 -2.55 -25.17 -20.15
N ASN A 81 -3.57 -24.51 -20.71
CA ASN A 81 -3.59 -23.08 -20.99
C ASN A 81 -4.89 -22.47 -20.45
N VAL A 82 -4.78 -21.42 -19.64
CA VAL A 82 -5.95 -20.70 -19.09
C VAL A 82 -5.56 -19.29 -18.66
N THR A 83 -6.45 -18.33 -18.88
CA THR A 83 -6.36 -16.99 -18.28
C THR A 83 -7.47 -16.83 -17.26
N LEU A 84 -7.12 -16.41 -16.05
CA LEU A 84 -8.04 -16.23 -14.93
C LEU A 84 -8.01 -14.79 -14.45
N PHE A 85 -9.18 -14.19 -14.22
CA PHE A 85 -9.35 -12.91 -13.54
C PHE A 85 -9.72 -13.12 -12.08
N GLU A 86 -9.08 -12.35 -11.19
CA GLU A 86 -9.21 -12.48 -9.74
C GLU A 86 -8.95 -13.89 -9.12
N PRO A 87 -8.04 -14.74 -9.67
CA PRO A 87 -7.79 -16.06 -9.10
C PRO A 87 -7.19 -15.99 -7.71
N ALA A 88 -7.63 -16.88 -6.83
CA ALA A 88 -7.11 -17.02 -5.48
C ALA A 88 -6.02 -18.10 -5.44
N ILE A 89 -4.85 -17.76 -4.88
CA ILE A 89 -3.73 -18.69 -4.68
C ILE A 89 -3.26 -18.56 -3.24
N ALA A 90 -3.07 -19.70 -2.58
CA ALA A 90 -2.57 -19.77 -1.22
C ALA A 90 -1.33 -20.66 -1.10
N HIS A 91 -0.47 -20.31 -0.14
CA HIS A 91 0.63 -21.15 0.30
C HIS A 91 0.82 -20.94 1.80
N GLY A 92 0.61 -21.99 2.62
CA GLY A 92 0.55 -21.85 4.07
C GLY A 92 -0.51 -20.83 4.51
N ASN A 93 -0.11 -19.88 5.36
CA ASN A 93 -0.97 -18.77 5.83
C ASN A 93 -0.94 -17.55 4.90
N LEU A 94 -0.41 -17.67 3.67
CA LEU A 94 -0.39 -16.60 2.67
C LEU A 94 -1.53 -16.79 1.67
N LEU A 95 -2.19 -15.69 1.29
CA LEU A 95 -3.25 -15.71 0.28
C LEU A 95 -3.16 -14.48 -0.61
N ILE A 96 -3.22 -14.69 -1.91
CA ILE A 96 -3.39 -13.60 -2.87
C ILE A 96 -4.65 -13.82 -3.69
N ARG A 97 -5.26 -12.72 -4.13
CA ARG A 97 -6.14 -12.69 -5.30
C ARG A 97 -5.43 -11.82 -6.31
N ALA A 98 -4.84 -12.44 -7.32
CA ALA A 98 -4.13 -11.73 -8.38
C ALA A 98 -5.14 -11.07 -9.32
N ASP A 99 -4.83 -9.94 -9.95
CA ASP A 99 -5.79 -9.31 -10.86
C ASP A 99 -5.99 -10.17 -12.12
N VAL A 100 -4.87 -10.63 -12.72
CA VAL A 100 -4.89 -11.65 -13.79
C VAL A 100 -3.77 -12.67 -13.55
N LEU A 101 -4.08 -13.95 -13.80
CA LEU A 101 -3.09 -15.01 -13.93
C LEU A 101 -3.24 -15.71 -15.27
N ILE A 102 -2.15 -15.82 -16.02
CA ILE A 102 -2.12 -16.48 -17.32
C ILE A 102 -1.21 -17.70 -17.20
N LYS A 103 -1.78 -18.89 -17.44
CA LYS A 103 -1.03 -20.14 -17.50
C LYS A 103 -0.82 -20.54 -18.97
N THR A 104 0.42 -20.90 -19.30
CA THR A 104 0.78 -21.48 -20.58
C THR A 104 1.76 -22.63 -20.35
N GLY A 105 1.27 -23.87 -20.43
CA GLY A 105 2.04 -25.05 -20.05
C GLY A 105 2.53 -24.95 -18.60
N SER A 106 3.86 -24.95 -18.42
CA SER A 106 4.52 -24.79 -17.11
C SER A 106 4.88 -23.34 -16.75
N SER A 107 4.40 -22.36 -17.52
CA SER A 107 4.65 -20.95 -17.23
C SER A 107 3.41 -20.29 -16.63
N LEU A 108 3.61 -19.49 -15.59
CA LEU A 108 2.60 -18.66 -14.94
C LEU A 108 3.03 -17.19 -15.05
N LYS A 109 2.20 -16.37 -15.66
CA LYS A 109 2.38 -14.92 -15.75
C LYS A 109 1.36 -14.25 -14.85
N ILE A 110 1.85 -13.48 -13.88
CA ILE A 110 1.03 -12.65 -12.98
C ILE A 110 0.93 -11.27 -13.61
N VAL A 111 -0.28 -10.77 -13.78
CA VAL A 111 -0.52 -9.38 -14.16
C VAL A 111 -1.21 -8.63 -13.03
N GLU A 112 -0.61 -7.51 -12.64
CA GLU A 112 -1.11 -6.62 -11.59
C GLU A 112 -1.57 -5.29 -12.20
N VAL A 113 -2.85 -4.99 -12.13
CA VAL A 113 -3.44 -3.80 -12.75
C VAL A 113 -3.32 -2.61 -11.79
N LYS A 114 -2.73 -1.50 -12.23
CA LYS A 114 -2.77 -0.24 -11.46
C LYS A 114 -3.22 0.93 -12.31
N SER A 115 -3.89 1.88 -11.68
CA SER A 115 -4.26 3.16 -12.28
C SER A 115 -3.14 4.21 -12.25
N LYS A 116 -1.99 3.91 -11.63
CA LYS A 116 -0.83 4.81 -11.67
C LYS A 116 -0.27 4.85 -13.07
N SER A 117 -0.20 6.05 -13.66
CA SER A 117 0.39 6.23 -14.97
C SER A 117 1.91 6.03 -14.95
N PHE A 118 2.42 5.49 -16.05
CA PHE A 118 3.81 5.12 -16.27
C PHE A 118 4.26 5.64 -17.63
N ASP A 119 5.55 5.90 -17.80
CA ASP A 119 6.13 6.24 -19.10
C ASP A 119 7.00 5.07 -19.53
N SER A 120 6.55 4.31 -20.54
CA SER A 120 7.30 3.14 -21.01
C SER A 120 8.58 3.51 -21.77
N SER A 121 8.69 4.76 -22.25
CA SER A 121 9.88 5.26 -22.93
C SER A 121 11.00 5.65 -21.97
N ASP A 122 10.65 6.04 -20.74
CA ASP A 122 11.59 6.29 -19.66
C ASP A 122 11.03 5.75 -18.31
N PRO A 123 11.12 4.43 -18.08
CA PRO A 123 10.52 3.77 -16.92
C PRO A 123 10.92 4.36 -15.56
N GLN A 124 12.15 4.88 -15.46
CA GLN A 124 12.65 5.56 -14.25
C GLN A 124 12.38 4.81 -12.93
N ILE A 125 12.40 3.48 -12.93
CA ILE A 125 12.02 2.64 -11.77
C ILE A 125 13.14 2.57 -10.73
N GLU A 126 14.38 2.53 -11.20
CA GLU A 126 15.56 2.51 -10.36
C GLU A 126 15.97 3.93 -9.95
N GLY A 127 16.40 4.05 -8.70
CA GLY A 127 17.02 5.21 -8.09
C GLY A 127 18.53 5.03 -7.98
N LYS A 128 19.14 5.77 -7.05
CA LYS A 128 20.60 5.70 -6.83
C LYS A 128 20.99 4.37 -6.18
N GLY A 129 22.10 3.79 -6.62
CA GLY A 129 22.72 2.63 -5.99
C GLY A 129 21.93 1.32 -6.11
N GLY A 130 21.19 1.13 -7.21
CA GLY A 130 20.40 -0.09 -7.45
C GLY A 130 19.11 -0.19 -6.62
N LEU A 131 18.76 0.85 -5.85
CA LEU A 131 17.51 0.86 -5.08
C LEU A 131 16.32 1.27 -5.93
N LEU A 132 15.13 0.77 -5.60
CA LEU A 132 13.88 1.24 -6.21
C LEU A 132 13.57 2.69 -5.81
N LYS A 133 13.07 3.51 -6.74
CA LYS A 133 12.53 4.82 -6.39
C LYS A 133 11.36 4.66 -5.42
N ALA A 134 11.26 5.56 -4.45
CA ALA A 134 10.24 5.52 -3.39
C ALA A 134 8.81 5.48 -3.93
N GLU A 135 8.56 6.06 -5.10
CA GLU A 135 7.25 6.08 -5.74
C GLU A 135 6.85 4.78 -6.44
N PHE A 136 7.81 3.89 -6.73
CA PHE A 136 7.60 2.59 -7.38
C PHE A 136 7.73 1.44 -6.40
N LYS A 137 8.56 1.60 -5.37
CA LYS A 137 8.84 0.60 -4.34
C LYS A 137 7.57 -0.10 -3.81
N PRO A 138 6.50 0.61 -3.39
CA PRO A 138 5.30 -0.06 -2.87
C PRO A 138 4.58 -0.96 -3.89
N TYR A 139 4.67 -0.65 -5.19
CA TYR A 139 4.04 -1.43 -6.25
C TYR A 139 4.87 -2.65 -6.61
N ILE A 140 6.20 -2.52 -6.62
CA ILE A 140 7.11 -3.64 -6.85
C ILE A 140 7.09 -4.61 -5.68
N GLU A 141 7.08 -4.14 -4.43
CA GLU A 141 6.95 -5.00 -3.25
C GLU A 141 5.61 -5.77 -3.23
N ASP A 142 4.53 -5.12 -3.66
CA ASP A 142 3.20 -5.72 -3.78
C ASP A 142 3.19 -6.90 -4.77
N ILE A 143 3.68 -6.70 -5.99
CA ILE A 143 3.76 -7.78 -6.99
C ILE A 143 4.87 -8.81 -6.66
N ALA A 144 5.93 -8.42 -5.95
CA ALA A 144 6.95 -9.35 -5.45
C ALA A 144 6.34 -10.33 -4.43
N PHE A 145 5.51 -9.85 -3.50
CA PHE A 145 4.78 -10.72 -2.57
C PHE A 145 3.86 -11.69 -3.32
N GLN A 146 3.15 -11.22 -4.33
CA GLN A 146 2.30 -12.09 -5.15
C GLN A 146 3.10 -13.15 -5.89
N ALA A 147 4.19 -12.76 -6.56
CA ALA A 147 5.11 -13.68 -7.22
C ALA A 147 5.69 -14.71 -6.24
N TYR A 148 6.03 -14.29 -5.02
CA TYR A 148 6.50 -15.20 -3.97
C TYR A 148 5.45 -16.25 -3.59
N VAL A 149 4.18 -15.85 -3.39
CA VAL A 149 3.09 -16.80 -3.07
C VAL A 149 2.86 -17.78 -4.22
N VAL A 150 2.84 -17.31 -5.47
CA VAL A 150 2.66 -18.19 -6.65
C VAL A 150 3.85 -19.13 -6.83
N ARG A 151 5.09 -18.64 -6.74
CA ARG A 151 6.30 -19.48 -6.82
C ARG A 151 6.32 -20.56 -5.74
N SER A 152 5.84 -20.24 -4.54
CA SER A 152 5.78 -21.20 -3.43
C SER A 152 4.66 -22.24 -3.62
N ALA A 153 3.54 -21.86 -4.23
CA ALA A 153 2.44 -22.77 -4.55
C ALA A 153 2.71 -23.67 -5.77
N PHE A 154 3.53 -23.19 -6.71
CA PHE A 154 3.84 -23.86 -7.98
C PHE A 154 5.36 -23.90 -8.23
N PRO A 155 6.13 -24.67 -7.45
CA PRO A 155 7.60 -24.67 -7.50
C PRO A 155 8.16 -25.14 -8.85
N ASP A 156 7.44 -26.00 -9.57
CA ASP A 156 7.86 -26.51 -10.88
C ASP A 156 7.49 -25.57 -12.05
N SER A 157 6.82 -24.45 -11.77
CA SER A 157 6.39 -23.49 -12.78
C SER A 157 7.32 -22.28 -12.88
N ARG A 158 7.56 -21.81 -14.11
CA ARG A 158 8.24 -20.52 -14.32
C ARG A 158 7.25 -19.39 -14.04
N VAL A 159 7.51 -18.58 -13.02
CA VAL A 159 6.65 -17.44 -12.66
C VAL A 159 7.28 -16.11 -13.08
N THR A 160 6.57 -15.37 -13.92
CA THR A 160 6.94 -14.00 -14.35
C THR A 160 5.88 -12.99 -13.91
N ALA A 161 6.29 -11.75 -13.65
CA ALA A 161 5.43 -10.73 -13.08
C ALA A 161 5.42 -9.44 -13.94
N PHE A 162 4.23 -8.90 -14.15
CA PHE A 162 3.99 -7.72 -15.00
C PHE A 162 2.96 -6.79 -14.37
N PRO A 163 3.29 -5.56 -13.99
CA PRO A 163 2.27 -4.54 -13.82
C PRO A 163 1.66 -4.19 -15.19
N LEU A 164 0.35 -3.90 -15.19
CA LEU A 164 -0.39 -3.35 -16.32
C LEU A 164 -0.88 -1.94 -15.95
N LEU A 165 -0.36 -0.93 -16.64
CA LEU A 165 -0.46 0.49 -16.25
C LEU A 165 -0.85 1.38 -17.43
N PRO A 166 -1.58 2.48 -17.21
CA PRO A 166 -1.73 3.54 -18.20
C PRO A 166 -0.38 4.10 -18.64
N ASP A 167 -0.10 4.07 -19.94
CA ASP A 167 1.13 4.52 -20.56
C ASP A 167 1.00 5.96 -21.07
N LYS A 168 1.77 6.88 -20.50
CA LYS A 168 1.80 8.29 -20.87
C LYS A 168 2.46 8.55 -22.22
N SER A 169 3.29 7.62 -22.69
CA SER A 169 3.96 7.74 -23.98
C SER A 169 3.03 7.39 -25.16
N ARG A 170 1.89 6.75 -24.89
CA ARG A 170 0.94 6.32 -25.92
C ARG A 170 -0.11 7.40 -26.18
N LEU A 171 -0.40 7.63 -27.46
CA LEU A 171 -1.51 8.45 -27.89
C LEU A 171 -2.79 7.61 -27.94
N ALA A 172 -3.89 8.16 -27.44
CA ALA A 172 -5.19 7.51 -27.54
C ALA A 172 -5.63 7.46 -29.01
N SER A 173 -5.83 6.24 -29.53
CA SER A 173 -6.39 6.02 -30.87
C SER A 173 -7.92 6.03 -30.88
N VAL A 174 -8.55 5.89 -29.71
CA VAL A 174 -10.01 5.87 -29.54
C VAL A 174 -10.47 7.11 -28.78
N GLU A 175 -11.29 7.93 -29.43
CA GLU A 175 -11.89 9.10 -28.78
C GLU A 175 -12.79 8.68 -27.62
N GLN A 176 -12.73 9.45 -26.52
CA GLN A 176 -13.59 9.28 -25.35
C GLN A 176 -13.57 7.86 -24.76
N MET A 177 -12.41 7.17 -24.79
CA MET A 177 -12.26 5.81 -24.24
C MET A 177 -12.77 5.68 -22.80
N ASN A 178 -12.62 6.73 -21.98
CA ASN A 178 -13.16 6.77 -20.62
C ASN A 178 -14.70 6.69 -20.56
N GLN A 179 -15.42 7.09 -21.62
CA GLN A 179 -16.88 6.97 -21.72
C GLN A 179 -17.35 5.55 -22.04
N LEU A 180 -16.43 4.66 -22.43
CA LEU A 180 -16.72 3.24 -22.64
C LEU A 180 -16.92 2.49 -21.31
N PHE A 181 -16.47 3.07 -20.20
CA PHE A 181 -16.52 2.46 -18.87
C PHE A 181 -17.23 3.42 -17.91
N LYS A 182 -18.57 3.40 -17.89
CA LYS A 182 -19.34 4.35 -17.06
C LYS A 182 -19.57 3.81 -15.67
N ILE A 183 -19.38 4.66 -14.67
CA ILE A 183 -19.62 4.30 -13.27
C ILE A 183 -21.12 4.42 -12.99
N ASP A 184 -21.74 3.32 -12.59
CA ASP A 184 -23.11 3.24 -12.09
C ASP A 184 -23.11 3.11 -10.56
N ARG A 185 -23.79 4.05 -9.90
CA ARG A 185 -23.95 4.15 -8.45
C ARG A 185 -25.40 3.94 -7.99
N SER A 186 -26.27 3.39 -8.85
CA SER A 186 -27.70 3.25 -8.57
C SER A 186 -28.05 2.20 -7.50
N GLY A 187 -27.09 1.40 -7.02
CA GLY A 187 -27.29 0.45 -5.94
C GLY A 187 -26.20 0.49 -4.88
N ASP A 188 -26.28 -0.41 -3.89
CA ASP A 188 -25.33 -0.51 -2.76
C ASP A 188 -23.86 -0.77 -3.16
N ARG A 189 -23.59 -1.00 -4.44
CA ARG A 189 -22.25 -1.27 -4.97
C ARG A 189 -22.04 -0.48 -6.25
N VAL A 190 -20.86 0.14 -6.34
CA VAL A 190 -20.35 0.72 -7.58
C VAL A 190 -20.21 -0.39 -8.63
N ARG A 191 -20.77 -0.18 -9.82
CA ARG A 191 -20.62 -1.06 -10.98
C ARG A 191 -20.06 -0.27 -12.14
N ILE A 192 -19.31 -0.92 -13.01
CA ILE A 192 -18.90 -0.34 -14.29
C ILE A 192 -19.82 -0.88 -15.37
N VAL A 193 -20.52 0.02 -16.05
CA VAL A 193 -21.32 -0.27 -17.25
C VAL A 193 -20.41 -0.08 -18.46
N CYS A 194 -20.08 -1.19 -19.09
CA CYS A 194 -19.23 -1.23 -20.28
C CYS A 194 -20.08 -1.01 -21.54
N ASP A 195 -19.70 -0.03 -22.36
CA ASP A 195 -20.26 0.11 -23.71
C ASP A 195 -19.81 -1.09 -24.57
N PRO A 196 -20.69 -1.72 -25.38
CA PRO A 196 -20.31 -2.84 -26.25
C PRO A 196 -19.15 -2.54 -27.21
N LYS A 197 -18.88 -1.27 -27.51
CA LYS A 197 -17.69 -0.86 -28.29
C LYS A 197 -16.37 -1.19 -27.58
N ALA A 198 -16.37 -1.30 -26.25
CA ALA A 198 -15.20 -1.70 -25.47
C ALA A 198 -14.70 -3.11 -25.83
N ASP A 199 -15.57 -4.00 -26.31
CA ASP A 199 -15.20 -5.37 -26.73
C ASP A 199 -14.34 -5.40 -27.99
N ARG A 200 -14.30 -4.29 -28.74
CA ARG A 200 -13.51 -4.17 -29.96
C ARG A 200 -12.12 -3.60 -29.73
N LEU A 201 -11.82 -3.16 -28.50
CA LEU A 201 -10.51 -2.61 -28.15
C LEU A 201 -9.44 -3.69 -28.27
N THR A 202 -8.48 -3.45 -29.16
CA THR A 202 -7.30 -4.29 -29.28
C THR A 202 -6.22 -3.89 -28.28
N THR A 203 -5.24 -4.76 -28.05
CA THR A 203 -4.06 -4.44 -27.22
C THR A 203 -3.25 -3.27 -27.77
N GLU A 204 -3.26 -3.07 -29.10
CA GLU A 204 -2.58 -1.95 -29.77
C GLU A 204 -3.31 -0.62 -29.57
N GLU A 205 -4.63 -0.64 -29.51
CA GLU A 205 -5.46 0.53 -29.19
C GLU A 205 -5.51 0.82 -27.69
N SER A 206 -5.03 -0.11 -26.86
CA SER A 206 -5.00 0.07 -25.41
C SER A 206 -3.96 1.10 -24.98
N LEU A 207 -4.41 2.01 -24.12
CA LEU A 207 -3.56 2.92 -23.37
C LEU A 207 -2.81 2.21 -22.23
N LEU A 208 -3.04 0.92 -22.00
CA LEU A 208 -2.33 0.16 -20.99
C LEU A 208 -1.08 -0.50 -21.60
N CYS A 209 0.01 -0.48 -20.85
CA CYS A 209 1.24 -1.19 -21.18
C CYS A 209 1.58 -2.18 -20.07
N GLU A 210 2.20 -3.28 -20.46
CA GLU A 210 2.84 -4.21 -19.55
C GLU A 210 4.36 -4.06 -19.65
N PHE A 211 5.06 -4.27 -18.55
CA PHE A 211 6.50 -4.45 -18.57
C PHE A 211 6.92 -5.49 -17.54
N ASN A 212 7.98 -6.23 -17.83
CA ASN A 212 8.46 -7.27 -16.92
C ASN A 212 9.16 -6.62 -15.72
N VAL A 213 8.74 -6.99 -14.50
CA VAL A 213 9.33 -6.50 -13.25
C VAL A 213 10.21 -7.52 -12.56
N ASP A 214 10.49 -8.68 -13.16
CA ASP A 214 11.31 -9.72 -12.52
C ASP A 214 12.69 -9.18 -12.07
N PRO A 215 13.41 -8.33 -12.84
CA PRO A 215 14.64 -7.69 -12.36
C PRO A 215 14.44 -6.83 -11.10
N TYR A 216 13.32 -6.12 -11.00
CA TYR A 216 13.03 -5.27 -9.84
C TYR A 216 12.56 -6.07 -8.62
N ILE A 217 11.91 -7.22 -8.84
CA ILE A 217 11.62 -8.18 -7.78
C ILE A 217 12.92 -8.73 -7.19
N ALA A 218 13.95 -8.97 -8.02
CA ALA A 218 15.26 -9.38 -7.53
C ALA A 218 15.88 -8.34 -6.56
N LEU A 219 15.70 -7.05 -6.82
CA LEU A 219 16.13 -5.98 -5.90
C LEU A 219 15.39 -6.03 -4.55
N VAL A 220 14.10 -6.40 -4.53
CA VAL A 220 13.35 -6.62 -3.27
C VAL A 220 13.91 -7.81 -2.50
N HIS A 221 14.33 -8.87 -3.19
CA HIS A 221 14.99 -10.01 -2.56
C HIS A 221 16.38 -9.65 -2.02
N GLU A 222 17.15 -8.85 -2.75
CA GLU A 222 18.50 -8.43 -2.38
C GLU A 222 18.51 -7.45 -1.19
N HIS A 223 17.68 -6.41 -1.24
CA HIS A 223 17.71 -5.33 -0.24
C HIS A 223 16.69 -5.51 0.89
N GLY A 224 15.74 -6.42 0.74
CA GLY A 224 14.67 -6.66 1.70
C GLY A 224 13.61 -5.56 1.78
N LEU A 225 12.68 -5.77 2.69
CA LEU A 225 11.59 -4.86 3.05
C LEU A 225 12.05 -3.97 4.19
N ASN A 226 12.08 -2.65 3.94
CA ASN A 226 12.42 -1.68 4.98
C ASN A 226 11.14 -1.33 5.76
N THR A 227 11.09 -1.74 7.03
CA THR A 227 9.97 -1.48 7.92
C THR A 227 10.44 -0.71 9.15
N PRO A 228 9.52 -0.10 9.92
CA PRO A 228 9.85 0.51 11.20
C PRO A 228 10.57 -0.42 12.20
N SER A 229 10.38 -1.73 12.07
CA SER A 229 11.02 -2.74 12.93
C SER A 229 12.37 -3.22 12.40
N GLY A 230 12.85 -2.65 11.30
CA GLY A 230 14.10 -3.02 10.63
C GLY A 230 13.87 -3.58 9.22
N VAL A 231 14.97 -4.06 8.63
CA VAL A 231 14.98 -4.65 7.29
C VAL A 231 14.80 -6.17 7.39
N LEU A 232 13.82 -6.72 6.69
CA LEU A 232 13.54 -8.16 6.63
C LEU A 232 13.49 -8.65 5.18
N GLY A 233 14.02 -9.84 4.91
CA GLY A 233 13.83 -10.50 3.61
C GLY A 233 12.35 -10.81 3.35
N LEU A 234 11.90 -10.75 2.09
CA LEU A 234 10.49 -10.94 1.72
C LEU A 234 9.87 -12.24 2.26
N ALA A 235 10.58 -13.36 2.11
CA ALA A 235 10.09 -14.67 2.57
C ALA A 235 9.98 -14.72 4.10
N GLU A 236 10.99 -14.18 4.80
CA GLU A 236 11.04 -14.16 6.26
C GLU A 236 9.95 -13.26 6.84
N ALA A 237 9.81 -12.04 6.31
CA ALA A 237 8.75 -11.12 6.66
C ALA A 237 7.36 -11.77 6.43
N SER A 238 7.15 -12.37 5.26
CA SER A 238 5.86 -13.02 4.94
C SER A 238 5.51 -14.13 5.93
N ARG A 239 6.50 -14.96 6.32
CA ARG A 239 6.29 -16.03 7.29
C ARG A 239 5.98 -15.47 8.68
N GLN A 240 6.83 -14.59 9.21
CA GLN A 240 6.65 -14.00 10.54
C GLN A 240 5.31 -13.27 10.66
N TRP A 241 4.96 -12.46 9.66
CA TRP A 241 3.74 -11.67 9.67
C TRP A 241 2.48 -12.53 9.53
N ALA A 242 2.55 -13.60 8.73
CA ALA A 242 1.43 -14.52 8.59
C ALA A 242 1.20 -15.36 9.84
N GLU A 243 2.25 -15.76 10.54
CA GLU A 243 2.18 -16.46 11.82
C GLU A 243 1.60 -15.55 12.92
N ALA A 244 2.18 -14.35 13.11
CA ALA A 244 1.69 -13.38 14.08
C ALA A 244 0.21 -13.01 13.83
N TYR A 245 -0.17 -12.76 12.57
CA TYR A 245 -1.55 -12.46 12.22
C TYR A 245 -2.50 -13.65 12.43
N ALA A 246 -2.04 -14.88 12.18
CA ALA A 246 -2.84 -16.08 12.41
C ALA A 246 -3.10 -16.34 13.89
N ASN A 247 -2.10 -16.10 14.74
CA ASN A 247 -2.16 -16.30 16.19
C ASN A 247 -2.75 -15.09 16.96
N ASP A 248 -3.07 -14.00 16.26
CA ASP A 248 -3.47 -12.71 16.85
C ASP A 248 -2.39 -12.07 17.75
N GLU A 249 -1.13 -12.42 17.54
CA GLU A 249 0.00 -11.94 18.32
C GLU A 249 0.45 -10.56 17.81
N PRO A 250 0.65 -9.59 18.72
CA PRO A 250 1.14 -8.29 18.33
C PRO A 250 2.63 -8.34 17.98
N LEU A 251 2.99 -7.81 16.81
CA LEU A 251 4.40 -7.52 16.47
C LEU A 251 4.93 -6.32 17.28
N PRO A 252 6.25 -6.09 17.34
CA PRO A 252 6.82 -5.01 18.14
C PRO A 252 6.25 -3.62 17.83
N ALA A 253 5.99 -2.82 18.86
CA ALA A 253 5.53 -1.43 18.75
C ALA A 253 6.69 -0.47 18.39
N SER A 254 7.24 -0.59 17.18
CA SER A 254 8.30 0.29 16.67
C SER A 254 7.76 1.69 16.34
N ILE A 255 7.86 2.63 17.29
CA ILE A 255 7.45 4.03 17.10
C ILE A 255 8.51 4.85 16.35
N GLY A 256 8.08 5.84 15.58
CA GLY A 256 8.95 6.69 14.75
C GLY A 256 8.15 7.71 13.93
N ALA A 257 8.81 8.43 13.03
CA ALA A 257 8.16 9.49 12.24
C ALA A 257 7.02 8.97 11.35
N GLN A 258 7.03 7.69 10.99
CA GLN A 258 5.94 7.00 10.29
C GLN A 258 4.61 7.04 11.05
N CYS A 259 4.65 7.14 12.39
CA CYS A 259 3.45 7.13 13.22
C CYS A 259 2.53 8.33 12.92
N ALA A 260 3.08 9.43 12.39
CA ALA A 260 2.28 10.57 11.92
C ALA A 260 1.27 10.22 10.82
N LYS A 261 1.49 9.10 10.10
CA LYS A 261 0.61 8.59 9.04
C LYS A 261 -0.24 7.38 9.47
N CYS A 262 -0.26 7.04 10.77
CA CYS A 262 -1.00 5.88 11.26
C CYS A 262 -2.51 6.13 11.21
N GLU A 263 -3.24 5.23 10.57
CA GLU A 263 -4.70 5.27 10.45
C GLU A 263 -5.43 4.70 11.67
N PHE A 264 -4.74 3.92 12.51
CA PHE A 264 -5.31 3.32 13.71
C PHE A 264 -5.30 4.31 14.89
N LYS A 265 -5.89 5.49 14.68
CA LYS A 265 -5.91 6.59 15.64
C LYS A 265 -7.36 6.94 15.98
N ALA A 266 -7.66 6.98 17.27
CA ALA A 266 -8.92 7.48 17.80
C ALA A 266 -8.68 8.70 18.70
N PRO A 267 -9.61 9.67 18.77
CA PRO A 267 -9.61 10.70 19.80
C PRO A 267 -9.60 10.12 21.21
N LEU A 268 -9.11 10.89 22.19
CA LEU A 268 -9.20 10.49 23.60
C LEU A 268 -10.67 10.36 24.01
N GLY A 269 -11.04 9.24 24.64
CA GLY A 269 -12.42 8.97 25.06
C GLY A 269 -13.37 8.52 23.93
N ASP A 270 -12.86 8.24 22.73
CA ASP A 270 -13.66 7.60 21.66
C ASP A 270 -14.13 6.19 22.09
N ALA A 271 -15.27 5.75 21.55
CA ALA A 271 -15.81 4.42 21.82
C ALA A 271 -14.93 3.29 21.25
N LEU A 272 -14.15 3.58 20.20
CA LEU A 272 -13.20 2.68 19.59
C LEU A 272 -11.78 2.93 20.10
N LYS A 273 -11.00 1.85 20.20
CA LYS A 273 -9.61 1.90 20.65
C LYS A 273 -8.70 2.55 19.60
N SER A 274 -7.63 3.15 20.10
CA SER A 274 -6.57 3.77 19.31
C SER A 274 -5.31 2.90 19.35
N GLY A 275 -5.06 2.13 18.29
CA GLY A 275 -3.85 1.31 18.17
C GLY A 275 -2.57 2.15 18.17
N HIS A 276 -2.65 3.39 17.68
CA HIS A 276 -1.60 4.40 17.81
C HIS A 276 -1.31 4.71 19.28
N ALA A 277 -2.34 4.99 20.09
CA ALA A 277 -2.18 5.27 21.51
C ALA A 277 -1.54 4.08 22.24
N GLU A 278 -1.99 2.85 21.95
CA GLU A 278 -1.42 1.64 22.54
C GLU A 278 0.08 1.49 22.24
N CYS A 279 0.50 1.71 20.99
CA CYS A 279 1.92 1.68 20.64
C CYS A 279 2.74 2.70 21.42
N TRP A 280 2.24 3.92 21.58
CA TRP A 280 2.95 4.99 22.27
C TRP A 280 3.02 4.76 23.78
N LYS A 281 1.99 4.16 24.39
CA LYS A 281 2.03 3.68 25.77
C LYS A 281 3.05 2.56 25.95
N GLU A 282 2.97 1.53 25.11
CA GLU A 282 3.86 0.36 25.17
C GLU A 282 5.34 0.76 25.00
N ALA A 283 5.66 1.58 24.00
CA ALA A 283 7.04 1.92 23.67
C ALA A 283 7.70 2.90 24.65
N ASN A 284 6.94 3.72 25.36
CA ASN A 284 7.48 4.75 26.26
C ASN A 284 7.10 4.56 27.74
N GLY A 285 6.29 3.56 28.07
CA GLY A 285 5.74 3.39 29.42
C GLY A 285 4.73 4.49 29.81
N TRP A 286 4.06 5.11 28.82
CA TRP A 286 3.15 6.23 29.04
C TRP A 286 1.77 5.81 29.56
N SER A 287 1.13 6.73 30.27
CA SER A 287 -0.26 6.65 30.73
C SER A 287 -1.23 7.34 29.75
N ASP A 288 -2.53 7.37 30.07
CA ASP A 288 -3.50 8.17 29.31
C ASP A 288 -3.29 9.68 29.47
N ALA A 289 -2.81 10.14 30.63
CA ALA A 289 -2.53 11.55 30.86
C ALA A 289 -1.44 12.06 29.90
N ASP A 290 -0.43 11.22 29.68
CA ASP A 290 0.67 11.51 28.76
C ASP A 290 0.22 11.70 27.31
N LEU A 291 -0.90 11.11 26.89
CA LEU A 291 -1.38 11.22 25.51
C LEU A 291 -2.08 12.56 25.23
N THR A 292 -2.27 13.40 26.24
CA THR A 292 -2.90 14.72 26.07
C THR A 292 -1.93 15.79 25.60
N GLU A 293 -0.63 15.58 25.79
CA GLU A 293 0.40 16.54 25.41
C GLU A 293 0.87 16.36 23.95
N PRO A 294 1.20 17.45 23.23
CA PRO A 294 1.77 17.39 21.89
C PRO A 294 3.08 16.60 21.83
N THR A 295 3.24 15.86 20.75
CA THR A 295 4.41 15.05 20.46
C THR A 295 5.28 15.70 19.38
N ILE A 296 6.49 15.17 19.19
CA ILE A 296 7.34 15.57 18.06
C ILE A 296 6.68 15.34 16.68
N LEU A 297 5.67 14.47 16.59
CA LEU A 297 4.93 14.27 15.35
C LEU A 297 4.13 15.50 14.92
N ASP A 298 3.73 16.34 15.88
CA ASP A 298 2.90 17.52 15.65
C ASP A 298 3.72 18.70 15.09
N LEU A 299 5.05 18.64 15.15
CA LEU A 299 5.94 19.69 14.62
C LEU A 299 5.82 19.79 13.09
N TRP A 300 5.17 20.86 12.61
CA TRP A 300 4.85 21.03 11.20
C TRP A 300 6.09 21.26 10.32
N ASN A 301 6.06 20.68 9.11
CA ASN A 301 7.10 20.81 8.07
C ASN A 301 8.55 20.55 8.53
N PHE A 302 8.74 19.74 9.58
CA PHE A 302 10.05 19.34 10.05
C PHE A 302 10.41 17.94 9.54
N ARG A 303 11.50 17.84 8.77
CA ARG A 303 12.00 16.58 8.19
C ARG A 303 12.91 15.79 9.15
N GLY A 304 13.37 16.41 10.24
CA GLY A 304 14.27 15.80 11.22
C GLY A 304 13.59 14.95 12.29
N LYS A 305 12.27 14.71 12.22
CA LYS A 305 11.50 13.99 13.24
C LYS A 305 12.11 12.64 13.60
N GLN A 306 12.46 11.84 12.58
CA GLN A 306 13.03 10.51 12.83
C GLN A 306 14.34 10.61 13.61
N LYS A 307 15.24 11.52 13.21
CA LYS A 307 16.51 11.74 13.90
C LYS A 307 16.31 12.09 15.38
N LEU A 308 15.39 13.01 15.69
CA LEU A 308 15.11 13.38 17.08
C LEU A 308 14.50 12.20 17.86
N MET A 309 13.61 11.43 17.23
CA MET A 309 13.05 10.23 17.85
C MET A 309 14.11 9.16 18.13
N ASP A 310 15.06 8.96 17.22
CA ASP A 310 16.21 8.06 17.42
C ASP A 310 17.09 8.52 18.60
N GLN A 311 17.10 9.83 18.89
CA GLN A 311 17.79 10.45 20.03
C GLN A 311 16.97 10.45 21.34
N GLY A 312 15.76 9.90 21.32
CA GLY A 312 14.90 9.81 22.51
C GLY A 312 13.87 10.93 22.67
N VAL A 313 13.85 11.93 21.79
CA VAL A 313 12.84 13.00 21.81
C VAL A 313 11.47 12.43 21.45
N ARG A 314 10.47 12.69 22.30
CA ARG A 314 9.08 12.25 22.13
C ARG A 314 8.10 13.41 22.19
N ARG A 315 8.37 14.40 23.04
CA ARG A 315 7.52 15.56 23.26
C ARG A 315 7.88 16.70 22.32
N LEU A 316 6.90 17.54 22.01
CA LEU A 316 7.16 18.78 21.29
C LEU A 316 8.01 19.73 22.13
N ALA A 317 7.77 19.78 23.45
CA ALA A 317 8.48 20.64 24.40
C ALA A 317 9.96 20.24 24.63
N GLU A 318 10.37 19.05 24.19
CA GLU A 318 11.77 18.59 24.28
C GLU A 318 12.64 19.11 23.11
N VAL A 319 12.03 19.71 22.09
CA VAL A 319 12.74 20.22 20.90
C VAL A 319 13.47 21.51 21.25
N THR A 320 14.75 21.63 20.88
CA THR A 320 15.53 22.86 21.10
C THR A 320 15.67 23.72 19.84
N GLN A 321 16.18 24.94 19.99
CA GLN A 321 16.46 25.83 18.86
C GLN A 321 17.53 25.25 17.91
N GLU A 322 18.51 24.52 18.46
CA GLU A 322 19.56 23.84 17.70
C GLU A 322 19.01 22.71 16.85
N ASP A 323 18.02 21.96 17.36
CA ASP A 323 17.40 20.84 16.65
C ASP A 323 16.72 21.29 15.35
N ILE A 324 16.05 22.45 15.40
CA ILE A 324 15.37 23.06 14.25
C ILE A 324 16.27 24.02 13.46
N LYS A 325 17.51 24.25 13.92
CA LYS A 325 18.45 25.22 13.35
C LYS A 325 17.79 26.59 13.18
N LEU A 326 17.31 27.15 14.29
CA LEU A 326 16.61 28.42 14.30
C LEU A 326 17.43 29.51 13.59
N ALA A 327 16.83 30.16 12.60
CA ALA A 327 17.46 31.20 11.81
C ALA A 327 16.41 32.24 11.40
N PRO A 328 16.72 33.54 11.51
CA PRO A 328 15.78 34.59 11.18
C PRO A 328 15.45 34.62 9.69
N GLY A 329 14.20 34.91 9.36
CA GLY A 329 13.75 35.14 7.99
C GLY A 329 14.15 36.52 7.47
N SER A 330 14.42 36.62 6.17
CA SER A 330 14.71 37.91 5.53
C SER A 330 13.46 38.76 5.28
N ASN A 331 12.30 38.14 5.09
CA ASN A 331 11.00 38.80 4.95
C ASN A 331 9.90 37.93 5.62
N GLY A 332 9.48 38.35 6.81
CA GLY A 332 8.56 37.57 7.65
C GLY A 332 9.22 36.34 8.28
N LEU A 333 8.41 35.49 8.94
CA LEU A 333 8.90 34.34 9.67
C LEU A 333 9.46 33.26 8.73
N SER A 334 10.69 32.84 9.00
CA SER A 334 11.35 31.68 8.39
C SER A 334 10.63 30.37 8.75
N ASN A 335 10.99 29.28 8.07
CA ASN A 335 10.44 27.97 8.41
C ASN A 335 10.84 27.52 9.82
N SER A 336 12.07 27.81 10.26
CA SER A 336 12.52 27.44 11.61
C SER A 336 11.92 28.35 12.68
N GLU A 337 11.66 29.63 12.39
CA GLU A 337 10.89 30.50 13.30
C GLU A 337 9.45 30.00 13.48
N ARG A 338 8.77 29.59 12.40
CA ARG A 338 7.43 28.99 12.47
C ARG A 338 7.41 27.66 13.22
N GLN A 339 8.50 26.91 13.18
CA GLN A 339 8.67 25.69 13.96
C GLN A 339 8.87 26.00 15.43
N TRP A 340 9.71 26.98 15.77
CA TRP A 340 9.92 27.41 17.15
C TRP A 340 8.64 27.94 17.79
N LEU A 341 7.83 28.68 17.04
CA LEU A 341 6.51 29.14 17.49
C LEU A 341 5.56 28.00 17.90
N GLN A 342 5.69 26.81 17.31
CA GLN A 342 4.90 25.64 17.71
C GLN A 342 5.41 25.01 19.01
N VAL A 343 6.72 25.13 19.28
CA VAL A 343 7.39 24.56 20.45
C VAL A 343 7.19 25.46 21.68
N ASP A 344 7.49 26.75 21.55
CA ASP A 344 7.60 27.71 22.66
C ASP A 344 6.44 28.75 22.67
N GLY A 345 5.57 28.70 21.66
CA GLY A 345 4.49 29.68 21.48
C GLY A 345 4.97 31.01 20.92
N LEU A 346 4.08 32.01 20.89
CA LEU A 346 4.42 33.37 20.48
C LEU A 346 5.43 34.01 21.45
N PRO A 347 6.45 34.75 20.95
CA PRO A 347 7.30 35.59 21.77
C PRO A 347 6.45 36.50 22.65
N ILE A 348 6.90 36.75 23.89
CA ILE A 348 6.17 37.56 24.87
C ILE A 348 5.78 38.93 24.30
N GLU A 349 6.61 39.49 23.41
CA GLU A 349 6.44 40.76 22.71
C GLU A 349 5.23 40.82 21.76
N HIS A 350 4.70 39.64 21.39
CA HIS A 350 3.59 39.48 20.44
C HIS A 350 2.37 38.78 21.05
N LYS A 351 2.41 38.46 22.35
CA LYS A 351 1.22 38.04 23.11
C LYS A 351 0.48 39.32 23.52
N SER A 352 -0.46 39.75 22.69
CA SER A 352 -1.38 40.84 23.03
C SER A 352 -2.14 40.52 24.32
N GLU A 353 -2.21 41.50 25.24
CA GLU A 353 -2.90 41.44 26.55
C GLU A 353 -4.34 40.90 26.49
#